data_AF-A0A0B5KNH8-F1
#
_entry.id   AF-A0A0B5KNH8-F1
#
_cell.length_a   1.000
_cell.length_b   1.000
_cell.length_c   1.000
_cell.angle_alpha   90.00
_cell.angle_beta   90.00
_cell.angle_gamma   90.00
#
_symmetry.space_group_name_H-M   'P 1'
#
loop_
_entity.id
_entity.type
_entity.pdbx_description
1 polymer ?
#
loop_
_entity_poly.entity_id
_entity_poly.type
_entity_poly.pdbx_seq_one_letter_code
_entity_poly.pdbx_strand_id
1 'polypeptide(L)'
;MKILFLTNLFPKRENPNSGIFITKRLKEHEKLGVDFTAVSLAFRNKGRLLSLLRSLLHKPFEIPLEELEGVSFKPVFVERGLFDVVIQKFWTMKKALENFTDRFAEQIFQKFPKHNIIHAHGMYLPAPAGVVARKVSEIWNVPYVVTFHWDYVS
;
A
#
# COMPACT_ATOMS: atom_id res chain seq x y z
N MET A 1 -7.82 8.09 20.13
CA MET A 1 -6.60 7.44 19.63
C MET A 1 -6.77 7.24 18.13
N LYS A 2 -5.82 7.71 17.33
CA LYS A 2 -5.93 7.69 15.87
C LYS A 2 -5.03 6.61 15.25
N ILE A 3 -5.59 5.78 14.38
CA ILE A 3 -4.90 4.63 13.75
C ILE A 3 -4.52 4.98 12.30
N LEU A 4 -3.26 4.77 11.92
CA LEU A 4 -2.88 4.77 10.50
C LEU A 4 -3.01 3.34 9.96
N PHE A 5 -3.96 3.10 9.06
CA PHE A 5 -4.14 1.80 8.45
C PHE A 5 -3.43 1.74 7.09
N LEU A 6 -2.37 0.96 6.95
CA LEU A 6 -1.63 0.80 5.70
C LEU A 6 -2.01 -0.51 5.02
N THR A 7 -2.35 -0.49 3.73
CA THR A 7 -2.71 -1.73 3.03
C THR A 7 -2.17 -1.80 1.61
N ASN A 8 -1.70 -2.99 1.22
CA ASN A 8 -1.50 -3.36 -0.19
C ASN A 8 -2.78 -3.92 -0.83
N LEU A 9 -3.77 -4.30 -0.02
CA LEU A 9 -5.06 -4.84 -0.42
C LEU A 9 -6.13 -3.76 -0.25
N PHE A 10 -6.41 -3.05 -1.33
CA PHE A 10 -7.38 -1.96 -1.39
C PHE A 10 -8.28 -2.13 -2.61
N PRO A 11 -9.49 -1.56 -2.57
CA PRO A 11 -10.40 -1.58 -3.71
C PRO A 11 -9.80 -0.88 -4.91
N LYS A 12 -9.94 -1.51 -6.09
CA LYS A 12 -9.42 -1.02 -7.36
C LYS A 12 -10.58 -0.72 -8.30
N ARG A 13 -10.43 0.25 -9.20
CA ARG A 13 -11.50 0.64 -10.14
C ARG A 13 -11.97 -0.54 -11.01
N GLU A 14 -11.05 -1.37 -11.46
CA GLU A 14 -11.34 -2.54 -12.31
C GLU A 14 -11.85 -3.74 -11.51
N ASN A 15 -11.55 -3.81 -10.21
CA ASN A 15 -12.04 -4.85 -9.32
C ASN A 15 -12.31 -4.28 -7.92
N PRO A 16 -13.50 -3.71 -7.68
CA PRO A 16 -13.85 -3.12 -6.38
C PRO A 16 -13.84 -4.15 -5.23
N ASN A 17 -14.02 -5.43 -5.54
CA ASN A 17 -13.98 -6.50 -4.55
C ASN A 17 -12.55 -6.82 -4.07
N SER A 18 -11.51 -6.34 -4.75
CA SER A 18 -10.14 -6.45 -4.24
C SER A 18 -10.03 -5.69 -2.92
N GLY A 19 -9.59 -6.36 -1.86
CA GLY A 19 -9.56 -5.73 -0.53
C GLY A 19 -10.94 -5.52 0.12
N ILE A 20 -12.02 -6.15 -0.34
CA ILE A 20 -13.36 -6.05 0.27
C ILE A 20 -13.34 -6.40 1.77
N PHE A 21 -12.50 -7.35 2.18
CA PHE A 21 -12.30 -7.70 3.58
C PHE A 21 -11.81 -6.51 4.41
N ILE A 22 -10.91 -5.69 3.85
CA ILE A 22 -10.42 -4.47 4.49
C ILE A 22 -11.51 -3.42 4.54
N THR A 23 -12.24 -3.22 3.45
CA THR A 23 -13.38 -2.30 3.43
C THR A 23 -14.42 -2.66 4.49
N LYS A 24 -14.83 -3.94 4.59
CA LYS A 24 -15.79 -4.39 5.61
C LYS A 24 -15.25 -4.22 7.02
N ARG A 25 -13.98 -4.55 7.27
CA ARG A 25 -13.34 -4.34 8.57
C ARG A 25 -13.38 -2.86 8.97
N LEU A 26 -12.95 -1.98 8.08
CA LEU A 26 -12.88 -0.53 8.34
C LEU A 26 -14.28 0.07 8.51
N LYS A 27 -15.28 -0.41 7.78
CA LYS A 27 -16.67 -0.02 7.98
C LYS A 27 -17.17 -0.33 9.40
N GLU A 28 -16.83 -1.49 9.95
CA GLU A 28 -17.16 -1.80 11.34
C GLU A 28 -16.36 -0.92 12.33
N HIS A 29 -15.13 -0.54 11.98
CA HIS A 29 -14.35 0.42 12.80
C HIS A 29 -15.04 1.80 12.85
N GLU A 30 -15.55 2.30 11.72
CA GLU A 30 -16.30 3.56 11.68
C GLU A 30 -17.57 3.50 12.55
N LYS A 31 -18.33 2.40 12.47
CA LYS A 31 -19.53 2.19 13.31
C LYS A 31 -19.22 2.18 14.81
N LEU A 32 -18.04 1.68 15.19
CA LEU A 32 -17.57 1.65 16.56
C LEU A 32 -16.93 2.98 17.00
N GLY A 33 -16.90 4.00 16.14
CA GLY A 33 -16.33 5.31 16.43
C GLY A 33 -14.80 5.33 16.48
N VAL A 34 -14.14 4.37 15.85
CA VAL A 34 -12.67 4.33 15.76
C VAL A 34 -12.19 5.39 14.78
N ASP A 35 -11.31 6.30 15.24
CA ASP A 35 -10.65 7.28 14.38
C ASP A 35 -9.46 6.63 13.66
N PHE A 36 -9.55 6.52 12.33
CA PHE A 36 -8.47 5.97 11.51
C PHE A 36 -8.26 6.76 10.22
N THR A 37 -7.12 6.51 9.58
CA THR A 37 -6.83 6.94 8.21
C THR A 37 -6.37 5.73 7.42
N ALA A 38 -7.15 5.31 6.43
CA ALA A 38 -6.79 4.20 5.56
C ALA A 38 -5.96 4.69 4.37
N VAL A 39 -4.80 4.06 4.15
CA VAL A 39 -3.84 4.43 3.11
C VAL A 39 -3.57 3.23 2.22
N SER A 40 -3.83 3.43 0.93
CA SER A 40 -3.57 2.46 -0.13
C SER A 40 -2.15 2.65 -0.67
N LEU A 41 -1.29 1.64 -0.50
CA LEU A 41 0.08 1.67 -1.01
C LEU A 41 0.11 1.23 -2.47
N ALA A 42 0.04 2.20 -3.39
CA ALA A 42 -0.12 1.95 -4.81
C ALA A 42 1.12 2.34 -5.62
N PHE A 43 1.36 1.61 -6.71
CA PHE A 43 2.40 1.98 -7.67
C PHE A 43 1.81 2.74 -8.85
N ARG A 44 2.49 3.80 -9.30
CA ARG A 44 2.25 4.43 -10.61
C ARG A 44 3.39 4.09 -11.55
N ASN A 45 3.08 3.76 -12.79
CA ASN A 45 4.11 3.46 -13.78
C ASN A 45 4.74 4.76 -14.30
N LYS A 46 6.07 4.80 -14.37
CA LYS A 46 6.79 5.92 -14.97
C LYS A 46 7.08 5.64 -16.44
N GLY A 47 6.58 6.52 -17.31
CA GLY A 47 6.92 6.55 -18.73
C GLY A 47 6.02 5.73 -19.65
N ARG A 48 5.86 6.22 -20.90
CA ARG A 48 4.98 5.65 -21.94
C ARG A 48 5.35 4.22 -22.32
N LEU A 49 6.63 3.84 -22.26
CA LEU A 49 7.07 2.51 -22.66
C LEU A 49 6.58 1.42 -21.69
N LEU A 50 6.60 1.68 -20.37
CA LEU A 50 6.11 0.71 -19.37
C LEU A 50 4.59 0.57 -19.42
N SER A 51 3.86 1.66 -19.70
CA SER A 51 2.41 1.61 -19.90
C SER A 51 2.03 0.84 -21.17
N LEU A 52 2.77 1.04 -22.27
CA LEU A 52 2.57 0.30 -23.51
C LEU A 52 2.85 -1.20 -23.34
N LEU A 53 3.95 -1.56 -22.65
CA LEU A 53 4.30 -2.95 -22.40
C LEU A 53 3.22 -3.68 -21.59
N ARG A 54 2.65 -3.03 -20.57
CA ARG A 54 1.54 -3.62 -19.80
C ARG A 54 0.25 -3.70 -20.58
N SER A 55 -0.06 -2.70 -21.39
CA SER A 55 -1.23 -2.73 -22.27
C SER A 55 -1.14 -3.91 -23.24
N LEU A 56 0.05 -4.16 -23.81
CA LEU A 56 0.30 -5.31 -24.67
C LEU A 56 0.16 -6.65 -23.91
N LEU A 57 0.65 -6.68 -22.67
CA LEU A 57 0.57 -7.85 -21.78
C LEU A 57 -0.79 -7.98 -21.06
N HIS A 58 -1.79 -7.16 -21.40
CA HIS A 58 -3.10 -7.10 -20.74
C HIS A 58 -3.03 -7.04 -19.20
N LYS A 59 -1.97 -6.41 -18.66
CA LYS A 59 -1.82 -6.28 -17.21
C LYS A 59 -2.63 -5.08 -16.72
N PRO A 60 -3.61 -5.28 -15.82
CA PRO A 60 -4.49 -4.21 -15.35
C PRO A 60 -3.69 -3.09 -14.68
N PHE A 61 -4.19 -1.85 -14.81
CA PHE A 61 -3.63 -0.72 -14.07
C PHE A 61 -4.22 -0.75 -12.67
N GLU A 62 -3.36 -0.70 -11.66
CA GLU A 62 -3.81 -0.71 -10.26
C GLU A 62 -4.22 0.71 -9.85
N ILE A 63 -5.39 1.14 -10.31
CA ILE A 63 -5.99 2.42 -9.92
C ILE A 63 -6.78 2.19 -8.63
N PRO A 64 -6.33 2.70 -7.47
CA PRO A 64 -7.06 2.58 -6.22
C PRO A 64 -8.37 3.36 -6.29
N LEU A 65 -9.43 2.83 -5.71
CA LEU A 65 -10.64 3.59 -5.39
C LEU A 65 -10.38 4.39 -4.11
N GLU A 66 -10.84 5.65 -4.11
CA GLU A 66 -10.72 6.56 -2.96
C GLU A 66 -11.85 6.37 -1.95
N GLU A 67 -12.93 5.71 -2.34
CA GLU A 67 -14.04 5.37 -1.47
C GLU A 67 -14.68 4.05 -1.90
N LEU A 68 -15.09 3.23 -0.94
CA LEU A 68 -15.96 2.08 -1.16
C LEU A 68 -16.84 1.84 0.08
N GLU A 69 -18.15 1.74 -0.12
CA GLU A 69 -19.14 1.53 0.95
C GLU A 69 -19.06 2.54 2.12
N GLY A 70 -18.71 3.80 1.82
CA GLY A 70 -18.57 4.87 2.82
C GLY A 70 -17.17 4.94 3.48
N VAL A 71 -16.32 3.93 3.25
CA VAL A 71 -14.94 3.92 3.76
C VAL A 71 -14.04 4.68 2.80
N SER A 72 -13.37 5.73 3.29
CA SER A 72 -12.40 6.50 2.52
C SER A 72 -10.98 5.90 2.58
N PHE A 73 -10.36 5.75 1.41
CA PHE A 73 -8.99 5.31 1.20
C PHE A 73 -8.16 6.45 0.61
N LYS A 74 -7.02 6.76 1.22
CA LYS A 74 -6.10 7.82 0.75
C LYS A 74 -4.92 7.18 0.03
N PRO A 75 -4.90 7.15 -1.31
CA PRO A 75 -3.83 6.48 -2.03
C PRO A 75 -2.51 7.25 -1.94
N VAL A 76 -1.44 6.54 -1.60
CA VAL A 76 -0.07 7.00 -1.73
C VAL A 76 0.54 6.30 -2.92
N PHE A 77 1.17 7.08 -3.80
CA PHE A 77 1.76 6.58 -5.02
C PHE A 77 3.27 6.66 -4.99
N VAL A 78 3.93 5.55 -5.32
CA VAL A 78 5.35 5.50 -5.62
C VAL A 78 5.53 5.13 -7.08
N GLU A 79 6.35 5.90 -7.79
CA GLU A 79 6.63 5.62 -9.20
C GLU A 79 7.50 4.38 -9.36
N ARG A 80 7.13 3.47 -10.27
CA ARG A 80 7.94 2.36 -10.73
C ARG A 80 8.28 2.55 -12.21
N GLY A 81 9.57 2.67 -12.51
CA GLY A 81 10.10 2.75 -13.88
C GLY A 81 10.62 1.41 -14.40
N LEU A 82 10.99 1.39 -15.69
CA LEU A 82 11.67 0.25 -16.32
C LEU A 82 12.98 -0.11 -15.62
N PHE A 83 13.73 0.90 -15.17
CA PHE A 83 14.97 0.71 -14.43
C PHE A 83 14.73 -0.06 -13.13
N ASP A 84 13.63 0.20 -12.43
CA ASP A 84 13.30 -0.55 -11.21
C ASP A 84 12.93 -2.01 -11.50
N VAL A 85 12.27 -2.28 -12.63
CA VAL A 85 11.93 -3.66 -13.07
C VAL A 85 13.19 -4.43 -13.44
N VAL A 86 14.13 -3.76 -14.14
CA VAL A 86 15.44 -4.32 -14.50
C VAL A 86 16.28 -4.54 -13.24
N ILE A 87 16.36 -3.55 -12.34
CA ILE A 87 17.05 -3.69 -11.04
C ILE A 87 16.45 -4.82 -10.22
N GLN A 88 15.12 -4.97 -10.18
CA GLN A 88 14.49 -6.09 -9.47
C GLN A 88 14.92 -7.45 -10.03
N LYS A 89 15.27 -7.53 -11.32
CA LYS A 89 15.75 -8.74 -11.99
C LYS A 89 17.25 -8.98 -11.83
N PHE A 90 18.06 -7.92 -11.69
CA PHE A 90 19.54 -7.99 -11.71
C PHE A 90 20.24 -7.65 -10.37
N TRP A 91 19.63 -6.89 -9.47
CA TRP A 91 20.10 -6.68 -8.09
C TRP A 91 19.44 -7.66 -7.13
N THR A 92 20.01 -7.83 -5.93
CA THR A 92 19.34 -8.52 -4.83
C THR A 92 18.00 -7.84 -4.54
N MET A 93 16.90 -8.61 -4.65
CA MET A 93 15.52 -8.23 -4.30
C MET A 93 15.39 -7.36 -3.04
N LYS A 94 16.29 -7.57 -2.06
CA LYS A 94 16.42 -6.76 -0.85
C LYS A 94 16.58 -5.25 -1.11
N LYS A 95 17.50 -4.83 -1.98
CA LYS A 95 17.76 -3.39 -2.25
C LYS A 95 16.58 -2.70 -2.93
N ALA A 96 15.92 -3.41 -3.85
CA ALA A 96 14.73 -2.89 -4.52
C ALA A 96 13.58 -2.70 -3.53
N LEU A 97 13.37 -3.68 -2.64
CA LEU A 97 12.38 -3.61 -1.56
C LEU A 97 12.67 -2.45 -0.60
N GLU A 98 13.91 -2.31 -0.15
CA GLU A 98 14.34 -1.20 0.72
C GLU A 98 14.02 0.14 0.06
N ASN A 99 14.46 0.36 -1.18
CA ASN A 99 14.19 1.60 -1.93
C ASN A 99 12.70 1.93 -2.04
N PHE A 100 11.84 0.95 -2.37
CA PHE A 100 10.40 1.21 -2.47
C PHE A 100 9.78 1.49 -1.11
N THR A 101 10.13 0.71 -0.09
CA THR A 101 9.58 0.88 1.26
C THR A 101 10.01 2.21 1.88
N ASP A 102 11.24 2.67 1.63
CA ASP A 102 11.73 4.00 2.01
C ASP A 102 10.90 5.11 1.35
N ARG A 103 10.72 5.06 0.03
CA ARG A 103 9.93 6.04 -0.71
C ARG A 103 8.48 6.10 -0.23
N PHE A 104 7.88 4.96 0.11
CA PHE A 104 6.53 4.95 0.70
C PHE A 104 6.52 5.58 2.10
N ALA A 105 7.50 5.24 2.95
CA ALA A 105 7.58 5.79 4.30
C ALA A 105 7.77 7.33 4.27
N GLU A 106 8.63 7.84 3.40
CA GLU A 106 8.82 9.27 3.18
C GLU A 106 7.53 9.97 2.72
N GLN A 107 6.81 9.38 1.75
CA GLN A 107 5.54 9.93 1.27
C GLN A 107 4.48 9.96 2.36
N ILE A 108 4.42 8.91 3.20
CA ILE A 108 3.48 8.86 4.33
C ILE A 108 3.84 9.94 5.36
N PHE A 109 5.12 10.04 5.71
CA PHE A 109 5.64 11.03 6.65
C PHE A 109 5.33 12.46 6.22
N GLN A 110 5.47 12.76 4.93
CA GLN A 110 5.21 14.10 4.39
C GLN A 110 3.72 14.43 4.27
N LYS A 111 2.86 13.45 3.97
CA LYS A 111 1.44 13.68 3.65
C LYS A 111 0.50 13.61 4.84
N PHE A 112 0.89 12.87 5.89
CA PHE A 112 0.00 12.60 7.01
C PHE A 112 0.62 13.08 8.31
N PRO A 113 -0.20 13.67 9.22
CA PRO A 113 0.26 13.94 10.57
C PRO A 113 0.52 12.62 11.31
N LYS A 114 1.33 12.67 12.37
CA LYS A 114 1.63 11.51 13.22
C LYS A 114 0.35 10.91 13.83
N HIS A 115 0.18 9.60 13.66
CA HIS A 115 -0.86 8.78 14.31
C HIS A 115 -0.35 8.14 15.60
N ASN A 116 -1.24 7.57 16.43
CA ASN A 116 -0.85 6.95 17.70
C ASN A 116 -0.35 5.50 17.54
N ILE A 117 -0.85 4.80 16.52
CA ILE A 117 -0.50 3.42 16.20
C ILE A 117 -0.66 3.19 14.70
N ILE A 118 0.14 2.29 14.14
CA ILE A 118 0.08 1.91 12.73
C ILE A 118 -0.43 0.46 12.64
N HIS A 119 -1.46 0.22 11.84
CA HIS A 119 -1.93 -1.12 11.51
C HIS A 119 -1.66 -1.40 10.04
N ALA A 120 -0.70 -2.27 9.75
CA ALA A 120 -0.42 -2.73 8.41
C ALA A 120 -1.18 -4.01 8.06
N HIS A 121 -1.68 -4.05 6.84
CA HIS A 121 -2.26 -5.24 6.25
C HIS A 121 -1.64 -5.57 4.89
N GLY A 122 -1.15 -6.79 4.77
CA GLY A 122 -0.51 -7.28 3.56
C GLY A 122 1.00 -7.14 3.59
N MET A 123 1.66 -8.11 2.95
CA MET A 123 3.11 -8.21 2.86
C MET A 123 3.55 -8.47 1.42
N TYR A 124 2.85 -7.82 0.48
CA TYR A 124 3.04 -8.01 -0.95
C TYR A 124 4.25 -7.26 -1.45
N LEU A 125 5.05 -7.94 -2.27
CA LEU A 125 6.20 -7.33 -2.93
C LEU A 125 5.77 -6.36 -4.04
N PRO A 126 6.59 -5.33 -4.33
CA PRO A 126 7.91 -5.06 -3.77
C PRO A 126 7.91 -4.12 -2.55
N ALA A 127 6.75 -3.68 -2.05
CA ALA A 127 6.64 -2.84 -0.86
C ALA A 127 5.62 -3.41 0.15
N PRO A 128 6.04 -4.40 0.96
CA PRO A 128 5.18 -5.00 1.97
C PRO A 128 4.67 -3.94 2.95
N ALA A 129 3.36 -3.84 3.16
CA ALA A 129 2.78 -2.82 4.04
C ALA A 129 3.33 -2.91 5.48
N GLY A 130 3.63 -4.12 5.97
CA GLY A 130 4.27 -4.30 7.28
C GLY A 130 5.69 -3.72 7.36
N VAL A 131 6.48 -3.80 6.28
CA VAL A 131 7.82 -3.20 6.24
C VAL A 131 7.72 -1.67 6.16
N VAL A 132 6.78 -1.15 5.38
CA VAL A 132 6.49 0.29 5.35
C VAL A 132 6.05 0.78 6.74
N ALA A 133 5.16 0.06 7.42
CA ALA A 133 4.72 0.40 8.78
C ALA A 133 5.87 0.41 9.77
N ARG A 134 6.79 -0.56 9.72
CA ARG A 134 8.00 -0.54 10.56
C ARG A 134 8.81 0.74 10.35
N LYS A 135 9.08 1.13 9.10
CA LYS A 135 9.84 2.35 8.79
C LYS A 135 9.14 3.61 9.29
N VAL A 136 7.83 3.74 9.06
CA VAL A 136 7.05 4.88 9.56
C VAL A 136 6.98 4.89 11.09
N SER A 137 6.89 3.72 11.73
CA SER A 137 6.93 3.54 13.19
C SER A 137 8.25 4.01 13.77
N GLU A 138 9.39 3.70 13.13
CA GLU A 138 10.71 4.19 13.51
C GLU A 138 10.79 5.72 13.42
N ILE A 139 10.29 6.33 12.34
CA ILE A 139 10.30 7.79 12.13
C ILE A 139 9.41 8.51 13.16
N TRP A 140 8.20 7.99 13.40
CA TRP A 140 7.24 8.63 14.31
C TRP A 140 7.42 8.22 15.77
N ASN A 141 8.21 7.19 16.06
CA ASN A 141 8.34 6.56 17.38
C ASN A 141 6.98 6.16 17.97
N VAL A 142 6.25 5.29 17.26
CA VAL A 142 4.92 4.77 17.65
C VAL A 142 4.82 3.27 17.40
N PRO A 143 4.00 2.51 18.16
CA PRO A 143 3.84 1.08 17.91
C PRO A 143 3.22 0.79 16.54
N TYR A 144 3.52 -0.40 16.00
CA TYR A 144 2.85 -0.92 14.81
C TYR A 144 2.42 -2.38 14.99
N VAL A 145 1.34 -2.75 14.30
CA VAL A 145 0.79 -4.11 14.24
C VAL A 145 0.70 -4.52 12.78
N VAL A 146 1.06 -5.77 12.49
CA VAL A 146 0.94 -6.34 11.15
C VAL A 146 -0.09 -7.46 11.19
N THR A 147 -1.06 -7.40 10.28
CA THR A 147 -1.95 -8.52 9.98
C THR A 147 -1.59 -9.07 8.61
N PHE A 148 -1.22 -10.34 8.59
CA PHE A 148 -0.91 -11.05 7.35
C PHE A 148 -2.19 -11.59 6.75
N HIS A 149 -2.32 -11.47 5.42
CA HIS A 149 -3.32 -12.23 4.69
C HIS A 149 -2.61 -13.46 4.13
N TRP A 150 -3.11 -14.65 4.46
CA TRP A 150 -2.53 -15.90 4.01
C TRP A 150 -2.85 -16.11 2.53
N ASP A 151 -1.83 -16.14 1.66
CA ASP A 151 -1.95 -16.69 0.31
C ASP A 151 -1.40 -18.11 0.33
N TYR A 152 -2.16 -19.05 -0.26
CA TYR A 152 -1.76 -20.44 -0.45
C TYR A 152 -0.39 -20.50 -1.14
N VAL A 153 0.51 -21.31 -0.58
CA VAL A 153 1.66 -21.84 -1.31
C VAL A 153 1.08 -22.75 -2.40
N SER A 154 1.17 -22.31 -3.66
CA SER A 154 0.98 -23.16 -4.85
C SER A 154 2.32 -23.39 -5.52
#